data_AF-A0AAE8MM32-F1
#
_entry.id   AF-A0AAE8MM32-F1
#
_cell.length_a   1.000
_cell.length_b   1.000
_cell.length_c   1.000
_cell.angle_alpha   90.00
_cell.angle_beta   90.00
_cell.angle_gamma   90.00
#
_symmetry.space_group_name_H-M   'P 1'
#
loop_
_entity.id
_entity.type
_entity.pdbx_description
1 polymer ?
#
loop_
_entity_poly.entity_id
_entity_poly.type
_entity_poly.pdbx_seq_one_letter_code
_entity_poly.pdbx_strand_id
1 'polypeptide(L)'
;MDEIYHKLAEFNKRRVTHSPDVLSFKYSELWCRDDTGIVDYHEGVTTIPDVASWLATETRTAATGPETLILRLVWPKFILDDNRVELPEDAKDQILEKFGLGLAYSYFPSYVAGANAFPKVVKPEADQQAYAFCYAPKLASIWSHTRFRPPASRPGVVYGMILAGDKEQQYLNKLLKSKSKWSISTASHAMFPAFLFAFMFHGEIEVTQHEMKPGIQQIEARTGYSDFKTARKKPAAGELGSLSAQMSGFAVRLASTERKDKTLQKLMEFVQHKLGALQSTTPEADALMRNHVGVLQERLTMQAMDREYTLKRVQIQIDVLNNLISENYSLSNYIISISTLRDAASMKTLAFVTMFFLPGSFISALFSTDLFNWDNADGGGIGIEPTPQFRLYWAITIPLTLITFILYFIWAEFSSFDRSQKREQRRWGFPRTDSVKSEEQTRSAMQVLKDQRERVSEAYAMAKKRQTVFGQNEEEAIPISAMNK
;
A
#
# COMPACT_ATOMS: atom_id res chain seq x y z
N MET A 1 -39.07 -4.50 -23.24
CA MET A 1 -37.62 -4.82 -23.12
C MET A 1 -36.95 -4.07 -21.99
N ASP A 2 -37.55 -3.00 -21.45
CA ASP A 2 -36.90 -2.13 -20.46
C ASP A 2 -37.07 -2.60 -19.00
N GLU A 3 -38.02 -3.50 -18.75
CA GLU A 3 -38.41 -3.97 -17.41
C GLU A 3 -37.22 -4.47 -16.57
N ILE A 4 -36.33 -5.27 -17.17
CA ILE A 4 -35.16 -5.81 -16.45
C ILE A 4 -34.23 -4.70 -15.97
N TYR A 5 -34.05 -3.63 -16.75
CA TYR A 5 -33.18 -2.52 -16.38
C TYR A 5 -33.78 -1.71 -15.22
N HIS A 6 -35.09 -1.49 -15.23
CA HIS A 6 -35.79 -0.86 -14.11
C HIS A 6 -35.71 -1.71 -12.84
N LYS A 7 -35.91 -3.03 -12.95
CA LYS A 7 -35.78 -3.95 -11.81
C LYS A 7 -34.37 -3.98 -11.25
N LEU A 8 -33.35 -3.94 -12.11
CA LEU A 8 -31.95 -3.86 -11.67
C LEU A 8 -31.65 -2.52 -10.98
N ALA A 9 -32.24 -1.42 -11.46
CA ALA A 9 -32.10 -0.10 -10.83
C ALA A 9 -32.70 -0.03 -9.42
N GLU A 10 -33.75 -0.79 -9.12
CA GLU A 10 -34.39 -0.84 -7.79
C GLU A 10 -33.43 -1.35 -6.70
N PHE A 11 -32.44 -2.19 -7.03
CA PHE A 11 -31.53 -2.77 -6.04
C PHE A 11 -30.53 -1.78 -5.46
N ASN A 12 -30.30 -0.63 -6.09
CA ASN A 12 -29.35 0.35 -5.57
C ASN A 12 -30.02 1.48 -4.78
N LYS A 13 -29.70 1.55 -3.48
CA LYS A 13 -30.13 2.60 -2.56
C LYS A 13 -29.38 3.92 -2.74
N ARG A 14 -28.28 3.96 -3.50
CA ARG A 14 -27.48 5.18 -3.77
C ARG A 14 -27.99 5.92 -4.99
N ARG A 15 -29.16 6.58 -4.87
CA ARG A 15 -29.61 7.53 -5.90
C ARG A 15 -28.71 8.75 -5.91
N VAL A 16 -28.42 9.25 -7.10
CA VAL A 16 -27.71 10.52 -7.27
C VAL A 16 -28.62 11.65 -6.84
N THR A 17 -28.11 12.57 -6.03
CA THR A 17 -28.84 13.77 -5.62
C THR A 17 -28.37 14.98 -6.41
N HIS A 18 -29.29 15.91 -6.70
CA HIS A 18 -29.02 17.07 -7.53
C HIS A 18 -28.90 18.35 -6.70
N SER A 19 -28.05 19.28 -7.14
CA SER A 19 -27.95 20.61 -6.53
C SER A 19 -28.73 21.64 -7.35
N PRO A 20 -29.67 22.38 -6.74
CA PRO A 20 -30.43 23.42 -7.45
C PRO A 20 -29.61 24.69 -7.71
N ASP A 21 -28.51 24.91 -6.98
CA ASP A 21 -27.79 26.19 -6.95
C ASP A 21 -26.78 26.39 -8.10
N VAL A 22 -26.74 25.47 -9.05
CA VAL A 22 -25.71 25.45 -10.11
C VAL A 22 -26.26 26.12 -11.36
N LEU A 23 -25.62 27.22 -11.78
CA LEU A 23 -26.09 28.04 -12.91
C LEU A 23 -25.39 27.71 -14.23
N SER A 24 -24.36 26.85 -14.23
CA SER A 24 -23.64 26.48 -15.45
C SER A 24 -22.92 25.14 -15.35
N PHE A 25 -22.62 24.53 -16.49
CA PHE A 25 -21.83 23.30 -16.58
C PHE A 25 -20.88 23.34 -17.79
N LYS A 26 -19.80 22.54 -17.73
CA LYS A 26 -18.81 22.42 -18.81
C LYS A 26 -19.27 21.41 -19.85
N TYR A 27 -18.93 21.65 -21.11
CA TYR A 27 -19.14 20.70 -22.20
C TYR A 27 -17.92 20.63 -23.13
N SER A 28 -17.82 19.53 -23.85
CA SER A 28 -16.85 19.33 -24.93
C SER A 28 -17.54 18.82 -26.18
N GLU A 29 -17.18 19.35 -27.32
CA GLU A 29 -17.77 19.01 -28.61
C GLU A 29 -16.69 18.74 -29.65
N LEU A 30 -17.00 17.83 -30.56
CA LEU A 30 -16.25 17.65 -31.79
C LEU A 30 -17.14 18.03 -32.97
N TRP A 31 -16.59 18.86 -33.84
CA TRP A 31 -17.25 19.42 -35.01
C TRP A 31 -16.49 18.96 -36.25
N CYS A 32 -17.19 18.41 -37.23
CA CYS A 32 -16.63 18.03 -38.52
C CYS A 32 -16.87 19.16 -39.51
N ARG A 33 -15.83 19.62 -40.20
CA ARG A 33 -15.99 20.54 -41.33
C ARG A 33 -16.55 19.81 -42.53
N ASP A 34 -17.60 20.35 -43.14
CA ASP A 34 -18.31 19.68 -44.23
C ASP A 34 -17.47 19.63 -45.53
N ASP A 35 -16.50 20.53 -45.68
CA ASP A 35 -15.65 20.68 -46.86
C ASP A 35 -14.44 19.73 -46.87
N THR A 36 -13.83 19.51 -45.71
CA THR A 36 -12.52 18.87 -45.55
C THR A 36 -12.59 17.58 -44.73
N GLY A 37 -13.70 17.32 -44.03
CA GLY A 37 -13.84 16.18 -43.12
C GLY A 37 -12.95 16.26 -41.87
N ILE A 38 -12.33 17.42 -41.63
CA ILE A 38 -11.46 17.66 -40.49
C ILE A 38 -12.31 17.81 -39.22
N VAL A 39 -11.89 17.12 -38.16
CA VAL A 39 -12.54 17.19 -36.85
C VAL A 39 -11.85 18.23 -35.96
N ASP A 40 -12.60 19.23 -35.52
CA ASP A 40 -12.16 20.28 -34.61
C ASP A 40 -12.77 20.12 -33.22
N TYR A 41 -11.93 20.31 -32.20
CA TYR A 41 -12.34 20.27 -30.79
C TYR A 41 -12.79 21.65 -30.32
N HIS A 42 -13.92 21.68 -29.63
CA HIS A 42 -14.45 22.86 -28.97
C HIS A 42 -14.81 22.55 -27.51
N GLU A 43 -14.43 23.45 -26.59
CA GLU A 43 -14.81 23.37 -25.19
C GLU A 43 -15.50 24.65 -24.77
N GLY A 44 -16.50 24.53 -23.92
CA GLY A 44 -17.29 25.68 -23.48
C GLY A 44 -18.02 25.44 -22.17
N VAL A 45 -18.74 26.47 -21.74
CA VAL A 45 -19.58 26.47 -20.55
C VAL A 45 -20.96 26.95 -20.97
N THR A 46 -21.99 26.18 -20.64
CA THR A 46 -23.38 26.56 -20.90
C THR A 46 -24.00 27.08 -19.61
N THR A 47 -24.67 28.23 -19.69
CA THR A 47 -25.47 28.83 -18.62
C THR A 47 -26.91 28.35 -18.68
N ILE A 48 -27.56 28.27 -17.53
CA ILE A 48 -29.01 28.03 -17.43
C ILE A 48 -29.66 29.43 -17.43
N PRO A 49 -30.57 29.74 -18.37
CA PRO A 49 -31.51 28.86 -19.08
C PRO A 49 -31.15 28.46 -20.52
N ASP A 50 -29.96 28.80 -21.03
CA ASP A 50 -29.57 28.64 -22.45
C ASP A 50 -29.36 27.18 -22.89
N VAL A 51 -29.70 26.21 -22.05
CA VAL A 51 -29.54 24.77 -22.32
C VAL A 51 -30.32 24.36 -23.57
N ALA A 52 -31.56 24.83 -23.73
CA ALA A 52 -32.40 24.48 -24.87
C ALA A 52 -31.84 24.99 -26.21
N SER A 53 -31.36 26.23 -26.27
CA SER A 53 -30.76 26.82 -27.48
C SER A 53 -29.43 26.15 -27.83
N TRP A 54 -28.61 25.85 -26.82
CA TRP A 54 -27.38 25.08 -27.00
C TRP A 54 -27.65 23.66 -27.53
N LEU A 55 -28.63 22.94 -26.97
CA LEU A 55 -29.02 21.61 -27.42
C LEU A 55 -29.55 21.59 -28.86
N ALA A 56 -30.18 22.68 -29.32
CA ALA A 56 -30.67 22.82 -30.69
C ALA A 56 -29.56 23.04 -31.72
N THR A 57 -28.37 23.48 -31.29
CA THR A 57 -27.26 23.79 -32.20
C THR A 57 -26.53 22.52 -32.63
N GLU A 58 -26.81 22.03 -33.83
CA GLU A 58 -26.16 20.82 -34.40
C GLU A 58 -25.38 21.09 -35.70
N THR A 59 -25.62 22.25 -36.33
CA THR A 59 -24.85 22.78 -37.44
C THR A 59 -24.48 24.23 -37.12
N ARG A 60 -23.29 24.65 -37.51
CA ARG A 60 -22.82 26.03 -37.30
C ARG A 60 -21.92 26.48 -38.44
N THR A 61 -21.80 27.79 -38.63
CA THR A 61 -20.86 28.37 -39.59
C THR A 61 -19.68 28.95 -38.81
N ALA A 62 -18.52 28.28 -38.90
CA ALA A 62 -17.28 28.77 -38.33
C ALA A 62 -16.52 29.64 -39.35
N ALA A 63 -15.48 30.35 -38.89
CA ALA A 63 -14.58 31.11 -39.78
C ALA A 63 -13.91 30.23 -40.85
N THR A 64 -13.82 28.92 -40.58
CA THR A 64 -13.21 27.91 -41.44
C THR A 64 -14.20 27.17 -42.34
N GLY A 65 -15.49 27.53 -42.32
CA GLY A 65 -16.54 26.89 -43.13
C GLY A 65 -17.72 26.36 -42.29
N PRO A 66 -18.72 25.74 -42.95
CA PRO A 66 -19.80 25.05 -42.28
C PRO A 66 -19.30 23.80 -41.56
N GLU A 67 -19.77 23.63 -40.33
CA GLU A 67 -19.41 22.52 -39.45
C GLU A 67 -20.66 21.80 -38.94
N THR A 68 -20.59 20.47 -38.94
CA THR A 68 -21.61 19.57 -38.41
C THR A 68 -21.12 18.93 -37.11
N LEU A 69 -21.98 18.90 -36.09
CA LEU A 69 -21.68 18.25 -34.82
C LEU A 69 -21.52 16.73 -35.01
N ILE A 70 -20.49 16.12 -34.41
CA ILE A 70 -20.31 14.65 -34.42
C ILE A 70 -20.25 14.05 -33.01
N LEU A 71 -19.85 14.84 -32.01
CA LEU A 71 -19.82 14.41 -30.62
C LEU A 71 -20.09 15.58 -29.69
N ARG A 72 -20.92 15.36 -28.67
CA ARG A 72 -21.21 16.31 -27.60
C ARG A 72 -21.22 15.60 -26.26
N LEU A 73 -20.35 16.05 -25.36
CA LEU A 73 -20.18 15.51 -24.01
C LEU A 73 -20.45 16.60 -22.99
N VAL A 74 -21.25 16.26 -21.98
CA VAL A 74 -21.53 17.11 -20.82
C VAL A 74 -20.74 16.61 -19.62
N TRP A 75 -20.13 17.55 -18.91
CA TRP A 75 -19.30 17.30 -17.73
C TRP A 75 -19.92 17.97 -16.49
N PRO A 76 -21.01 17.41 -15.94
CA PRO A 76 -21.53 17.93 -14.70
C PRO A 76 -20.57 17.54 -13.56
N LYS A 77 -20.39 18.44 -12.60
CA LYS A 77 -19.48 18.18 -11.49
C LYS A 77 -20.09 17.11 -10.58
N PHE A 78 -19.31 16.06 -10.30
CA PHE A 78 -19.73 14.93 -9.49
C PHE A 78 -18.96 14.92 -8.17
N ILE A 79 -19.67 15.08 -7.06
CA ILE A 79 -19.13 14.98 -5.71
C ILE A 79 -19.28 13.54 -5.26
N LEU A 80 -18.15 12.82 -5.24
CA LEU A 80 -18.08 11.40 -4.87
C LEU A 80 -18.62 11.12 -3.47
N ASP A 81 -18.29 11.96 -2.49
CA ASP A 81 -18.56 11.71 -1.07
C ASP A 81 -20.07 11.72 -0.76
N ASP A 82 -20.81 12.60 -1.44
CA ASP A 82 -22.26 12.77 -1.25
C ASP A 82 -23.11 12.10 -2.35
N ASN A 83 -22.48 11.45 -3.34
CA ASN A 83 -23.15 10.96 -4.55
C ASN A 83 -24.01 12.05 -5.21
N ARG A 84 -23.45 13.27 -5.30
CA ARG A 84 -24.14 14.48 -5.76
C ARG A 84 -23.68 14.89 -7.15
N VAL A 85 -24.63 15.20 -8.04
CA VAL A 85 -24.37 15.79 -9.34
C VAL A 85 -24.82 17.25 -9.32
N GLU A 86 -23.88 18.14 -9.60
CA GLU A 86 -24.09 19.58 -9.77
C GLU A 86 -24.72 19.86 -11.14
N LEU A 87 -26.01 19.55 -11.27
CA LEU A 87 -26.84 19.83 -12.43
C LEU A 87 -28.31 19.95 -11.98
N PRO A 88 -28.99 21.08 -12.22
CA PRO A 88 -30.41 21.24 -11.88
C PRO A 88 -31.30 20.24 -12.60
N GLU A 89 -32.44 19.88 -11.98
CA GLU A 89 -33.33 18.82 -12.51
C GLU A 89 -33.89 19.16 -13.89
N ASP A 90 -34.33 20.40 -14.12
CA ASP A 90 -34.87 20.83 -15.41
C ASP A 90 -33.84 20.72 -16.55
N ALA A 91 -32.59 21.12 -16.28
CA ALA A 91 -31.51 21.02 -17.24
C ALA A 91 -31.12 19.56 -17.50
N LYS A 92 -31.10 18.73 -16.45
CA LYS A 92 -30.87 17.29 -16.52
C LYS A 92 -31.93 16.63 -17.41
N ASP A 93 -33.22 16.91 -17.18
CA ASP A 93 -34.30 16.28 -17.95
C ASP A 93 -34.26 16.67 -19.43
N GLN A 94 -34.01 17.96 -19.74
CA GLN A 94 -33.80 18.43 -21.12
C GLN A 94 -32.64 17.71 -21.81
N ILE A 95 -31.50 17.55 -21.13
CA ILE A 95 -30.32 16.86 -21.67
C ILE A 95 -30.63 15.37 -21.88
N LEU A 96 -31.22 14.71 -20.88
CA LEU A 96 -31.51 13.27 -20.95
C LEU A 96 -32.53 12.95 -22.06
N GLU A 97 -33.52 13.83 -22.27
CA GLU A 97 -34.50 13.69 -23.34
C GLU A 97 -33.83 13.85 -24.72
N LYS A 98 -33.11 14.95 -24.95
CA LYS A 98 -32.40 15.20 -26.22
C LYS A 98 -31.40 14.09 -26.53
N PHE A 99 -30.65 13.64 -25.52
CA PHE A 99 -29.62 12.62 -25.69
C PHE A 99 -30.19 11.19 -25.69
N GLY A 100 -31.47 10.99 -25.39
CA GLY A 100 -32.07 9.65 -25.30
C GLY A 100 -31.42 8.77 -24.23
N LEU A 101 -31.09 9.35 -23.08
CA LEU A 101 -30.30 8.72 -22.02
C LEU A 101 -31.11 8.35 -20.76
N GLY A 102 -32.43 8.60 -20.72
CA GLY A 102 -33.25 8.37 -19.52
C GLY A 102 -33.12 6.97 -18.91
N LEU A 103 -33.23 5.92 -19.73
CA LEU A 103 -33.07 4.54 -19.25
C LEU A 103 -31.65 4.29 -18.71
N ALA A 104 -30.63 4.75 -19.44
CA ALA A 104 -29.24 4.61 -19.03
C ALA A 104 -28.93 5.37 -17.73
N TYR A 105 -29.51 6.56 -17.56
CA TYR A 105 -29.39 7.38 -16.35
C TYR A 105 -30.02 6.69 -15.13
N SER A 106 -31.18 6.05 -15.30
CA SER A 106 -31.80 5.28 -14.21
C SER A 106 -31.02 4.01 -13.85
N TYR A 107 -30.35 3.39 -14.83
CA TYR A 107 -29.68 2.11 -14.67
C TYR A 107 -28.24 2.23 -14.17
N PHE A 108 -27.46 3.23 -14.59
CA PHE A 108 -26.03 3.28 -14.27
C PHE A 108 -25.68 3.19 -12.78
N PRO A 109 -26.51 3.67 -11.82
CA PRO A 109 -26.19 3.48 -10.42
C PRO A 109 -26.18 1.99 -10.04
N SER A 110 -26.94 1.12 -10.71
CA SER A 110 -27.16 -0.28 -10.30
C SER A 110 -25.91 -1.16 -10.22
N TYR A 111 -24.79 -0.79 -10.85
CA TYR A 111 -23.58 -1.62 -10.87
C TYR A 111 -22.30 -0.81 -10.62
N VAL A 112 -21.33 -1.44 -9.94
CA VAL A 112 -20.09 -0.80 -9.47
C VAL A 112 -19.04 -0.66 -10.58
N ALA A 113 -18.93 -1.67 -11.44
CA ALA A 113 -18.01 -1.68 -12.57
C ALA A 113 -18.59 -2.49 -13.72
N GLY A 114 -18.57 -1.96 -14.95
CA GLY A 114 -19.07 -2.68 -16.11
C GLY A 114 -19.46 -1.79 -17.29
N ALA A 115 -19.81 -2.42 -18.40
CA ALA A 115 -20.35 -1.78 -19.59
C ALA A 115 -21.69 -2.42 -19.95
N ASN A 116 -22.64 -1.64 -20.43
CA ASN A 116 -23.92 -2.14 -20.90
C ASN A 116 -24.40 -1.40 -22.15
N ALA A 117 -25.22 -2.09 -22.94
CA ALA A 117 -25.94 -1.49 -24.05
C ALA A 117 -27.45 -1.65 -23.82
N PHE A 118 -28.19 -0.62 -24.19
CA PHE A 118 -29.64 -0.59 -24.05
C PHE A 118 -30.32 -0.96 -25.38
N PRO A 119 -31.62 -1.30 -25.34
CA PRO A 119 -32.40 -1.52 -26.54
C PRO A 119 -32.31 -0.33 -27.50
N LYS A 120 -32.27 -0.63 -28.80
CA LYS A 120 -32.24 0.38 -29.85
C LYS A 120 -33.63 1.00 -29.98
N VAL A 121 -33.69 2.33 -29.93
CA VAL A 121 -34.90 3.12 -30.17
C VAL A 121 -34.92 3.52 -31.64
N VAL A 122 -35.89 2.99 -32.38
CA VAL A 122 -36.07 3.27 -33.80
C VAL A 122 -37.05 4.44 -33.94
N LYS A 123 -36.57 5.60 -34.40
CA LYS A 123 -37.39 6.76 -34.77
C LYS A 123 -37.53 6.80 -36.31
N PRO A 124 -38.52 7.52 -36.86
CA PRO A 124 -38.73 7.60 -38.31
C PRO A 124 -37.49 8.12 -39.06
N GLU A 125 -36.83 9.15 -38.52
CA GLU A 125 -35.70 9.85 -39.14
C GLU A 125 -34.33 9.35 -38.66
N ALA A 126 -34.29 8.64 -37.53
CA ALA A 126 -33.03 8.24 -36.91
C ALA A 126 -33.15 6.99 -36.04
N ASP A 127 -32.06 6.26 -35.95
CA ASP A 127 -31.88 5.13 -35.04
C ASP A 127 -30.98 5.55 -33.88
N GLN A 128 -31.45 5.37 -32.64
CA GLN A 128 -30.71 5.77 -31.44
C GLN A 128 -30.45 4.56 -30.55
N GLN A 129 -29.23 4.45 -30.02
CA GLN A 129 -28.91 3.42 -29.04
C GLN A 129 -28.05 4.00 -27.93
N ALA A 130 -28.45 3.73 -26.68
CA ALA A 130 -27.72 4.16 -25.49
C ALA A 130 -26.79 3.06 -24.96
N TYR A 131 -25.82 3.50 -24.19
CA TYR A 131 -24.77 2.71 -23.55
C TYR A 131 -24.44 3.31 -22.18
N ALA A 132 -23.94 2.48 -21.28
CA ALA A 132 -23.45 2.91 -19.99
C ALA A 132 -22.11 2.24 -19.69
N PHE A 133 -21.23 2.95 -19.00
CA PHE A 133 -19.98 2.45 -18.47
C PHE A 133 -19.74 3.02 -17.08
N CYS A 134 -19.48 2.16 -16.10
CA CYS A 134 -19.15 2.58 -14.75
C CYS A 134 -17.84 1.94 -14.30
N TYR A 135 -17.06 2.73 -13.57
CA TYR A 135 -15.88 2.34 -12.82
C TYR A 135 -15.86 3.14 -11.51
N ALA A 136 -16.70 2.72 -10.56
CA ALA A 136 -16.88 3.45 -9.32
C ALA A 136 -15.64 3.37 -8.41
N PRO A 137 -15.28 4.48 -7.74
CA PRO A 137 -16.06 5.73 -7.68
C PRO A 137 -15.59 6.81 -8.69
N LYS A 138 -14.60 6.52 -9.55
CA LYS A 138 -13.87 7.55 -10.32
C LYS A 138 -14.58 8.04 -11.57
N LEU A 139 -15.35 7.15 -12.21
CA LEU A 139 -15.95 7.41 -13.51
C LEU A 139 -17.30 6.69 -13.62
N ALA A 140 -18.33 7.41 -14.00
CA ALA A 140 -19.56 6.87 -14.54
C ALA A 140 -19.91 7.66 -15.80
N SER A 141 -20.27 6.96 -16.87
CA SER A 141 -20.55 7.54 -18.17
C SER A 141 -21.76 6.88 -18.77
N ILE A 142 -22.60 7.69 -19.38
CA ILE A 142 -23.70 7.24 -20.23
C ILE A 142 -23.62 8.00 -21.54
N TRP A 143 -23.78 7.29 -22.65
CA TRP A 143 -23.74 7.91 -23.97
C TRP A 143 -24.70 7.21 -24.92
N SER A 144 -25.14 7.93 -25.93
CA SER A 144 -25.95 7.41 -27.00
C SER A 144 -25.33 7.73 -28.34
N HIS A 145 -25.66 6.92 -29.33
CA HIS A 145 -25.28 7.16 -30.70
C HIS A 145 -26.53 7.25 -31.55
N THR A 146 -26.67 8.36 -32.27
CA THR A 146 -27.80 8.64 -33.16
C THR A 146 -27.34 8.53 -34.60
N ARG A 147 -27.95 7.61 -35.35
CA ARG A 147 -27.71 7.41 -36.78
C ARG A 147 -28.88 7.98 -37.56
N PHE A 148 -28.61 8.91 -38.48
CA PHE A 148 -29.64 9.50 -39.32
C PHE A 148 -29.92 8.61 -40.52
N ARG A 149 -31.20 8.49 -40.88
CA ARG A 149 -31.62 7.79 -42.10
C ARG A 149 -31.66 8.78 -43.27
N PRO A 150 -31.47 8.32 -44.51
CA PRO A 150 -31.70 9.15 -45.70
C PRO A 150 -33.12 9.76 -45.65
N PRO A 151 -33.29 11.05 -46.04
CA PRO A 151 -32.39 11.88 -46.85
C PRO A 151 -31.39 12.76 -46.06
N ALA A 152 -31.41 12.74 -44.73
CA ALA A 152 -30.61 13.62 -43.87
C ALA A 152 -29.14 13.17 -43.74
N SER A 153 -28.46 12.88 -44.86
CA SER A 153 -27.14 12.24 -44.98
C SER A 153 -26.01 13.03 -44.28
N ARG A 154 -25.98 12.99 -42.95
CA ARG A 154 -24.93 13.55 -42.10
C ARG A 154 -24.30 12.44 -41.24
N PRO A 155 -23.08 12.67 -40.73
CA PRO A 155 -22.42 11.72 -39.82
C PRO A 155 -23.29 11.40 -38.59
N GLY A 156 -23.11 10.20 -38.04
CA GLY A 156 -23.72 9.86 -36.75
C GLY A 156 -23.22 10.78 -35.64
N VAL A 157 -24.10 11.06 -34.67
CA VAL A 157 -23.79 11.93 -33.54
C VAL A 157 -23.75 11.13 -32.25
N VAL A 158 -22.66 11.29 -31.50
CA VAL A 158 -22.49 10.75 -30.16
C VAL A 158 -22.87 11.81 -29.13
N TYR A 159 -23.84 11.50 -28.28
CA TYR A 159 -24.20 12.36 -27.14
C TYR A 159 -23.83 11.66 -25.85
N GLY A 160 -23.22 12.35 -24.89
CA GLY A 160 -22.81 11.72 -23.63
C GLY A 160 -22.87 12.63 -22.43
N MET A 161 -23.09 12.02 -21.27
CA MET A 161 -22.96 12.63 -19.94
C MET A 161 -21.92 11.83 -19.16
N ILE A 162 -20.84 12.49 -18.77
CA ILE A 162 -19.71 11.85 -18.10
C ILE A 162 -19.54 12.45 -16.70
N LEU A 163 -19.77 11.61 -15.69
CA LEU A 163 -19.54 11.88 -14.27
C LEU A 163 -18.13 11.41 -13.93
N ALA A 164 -17.18 12.32 -13.88
CA ALA A 164 -15.78 12.01 -13.60
C ALA A 164 -15.19 13.00 -12.59
N GLY A 165 -14.17 12.58 -11.86
CA GLY A 165 -13.35 13.50 -11.07
C GLY A 165 -12.59 14.49 -11.94
N ASP A 166 -12.13 15.60 -11.34
CA ASP A 166 -11.43 16.67 -12.06
C ASP A 166 -10.19 16.15 -12.82
N LYS A 167 -9.45 15.20 -12.23
CA LYS A 167 -8.26 14.60 -12.83
C LYS A 167 -8.62 13.80 -14.09
N GLU A 168 -9.62 12.94 -14.00
CA GLU A 168 -10.09 12.12 -15.11
C GLU A 168 -10.70 12.99 -16.24
N GLN A 169 -11.46 14.03 -15.89
CA GLN A 169 -12.00 15.00 -16.86
C GLN A 169 -10.88 15.73 -17.61
N GLN A 170 -9.86 16.22 -16.91
CA GLN A 170 -8.71 16.89 -17.54
C GLN A 170 -7.98 15.97 -18.51
N TYR A 171 -7.79 14.70 -18.15
CA TYR A 171 -7.14 13.73 -19.02
C TYR A 171 -7.97 13.47 -20.29
N LEU A 172 -9.27 13.24 -20.15
CA LEU A 172 -10.17 13.03 -21.30
C LEU A 172 -10.22 14.25 -22.22
N ASN A 173 -10.31 15.46 -21.67
CA ASN A 173 -10.28 16.69 -22.47
C ASN A 173 -8.96 16.84 -23.22
N LYS A 174 -7.84 16.46 -22.60
CA LYS A 174 -6.53 16.46 -23.26
C LYS A 174 -6.46 15.45 -24.42
N LEU A 175 -7.10 14.28 -24.29
CA LEU A 175 -7.20 13.30 -25.39
C LEU A 175 -8.08 13.80 -26.54
N LEU A 176 -9.19 14.47 -26.22
CA LEU A 176 -10.07 15.08 -27.22
C LEU A 176 -9.37 16.22 -27.98
N LYS A 177 -8.58 17.04 -27.26
CA LYS A 177 -7.79 18.16 -27.80
C LYS A 177 -6.45 17.73 -28.44
N SER A 178 -6.25 16.43 -28.70
CA SER A 178 -4.97 15.88 -29.18
C SER A 178 -4.40 16.64 -30.39
N LYS A 179 -3.07 16.78 -30.45
CA LYS A 179 -2.35 17.40 -31.59
C LYS A 179 -2.60 16.65 -32.90
N SER A 180 -2.77 15.33 -32.82
CA SER A 180 -3.24 14.52 -33.94
C SER A 180 -4.75 14.52 -33.90
N LYS A 181 -5.38 15.16 -34.88
CA LYS A 181 -6.84 15.22 -35.00
C LYS A 181 -7.39 13.82 -35.20
N TRP A 182 -8.52 13.53 -34.54
CA TRP A 182 -9.23 12.26 -34.73
C TRP A 182 -9.83 12.20 -36.14
N SER A 183 -9.81 11.01 -36.76
CA SER A 183 -10.55 10.80 -38.00
C SER A 183 -12.05 10.85 -37.72
N ILE A 184 -12.82 11.32 -38.71
CA ILE A 184 -14.29 11.35 -38.62
C ILE A 184 -14.85 9.94 -38.34
N SER A 185 -14.31 8.92 -39.00
CA SER A 185 -14.73 7.52 -38.83
C SER A 185 -14.51 7.00 -37.41
N THR A 186 -13.48 7.47 -36.72
CA THR A 186 -13.23 7.09 -35.32
C THR A 186 -14.08 7.93 -34.37
N ALA A 187 -14.12 9.25 -34.54
CA ALA A 187 -14.78 10.18 -33.61
C ALA A 187 -16.31 10.10 -33.62
N SER A 188 -16.92 9.82 -34.78
CA SER A 188 -18.38 9.64 -34.91
C SER A 188 -18.86 8.23 -34.53
N HIS A 189 -17.95 7.30 -34.26
CA HIS A 189 -18.31 5.91 -34.00
C HIS A 189 -18.98 5.73 -32.63
N ALA A 190 -20.00 4.85 -32.56
CA ALA A 190 -20.77 4.61 -31.34
C ALA A 190 -19.92 4.18 -30.13
N MET A 191 -18.81 3.48 -30.38
CA MET A 191 -17.88 2.99 -29.34
C MET A 191 -16.73 3.95 -29.03
N PHE A 192 -16.69 5.14 -29.63
CA PHE A 192 -15.61 6.11 -29.41
C PHE A 192 -15.46 6.50 -27.94
N PRO A 193 -16.54 6.77 -27.15
CA PRO A 193 -16.39 7.03 -25.71
C PRO A 193 -15.76 5.85 -24.95
N ALA A 194 -16.17 4.62 -25.24
CA ALA A 194 -15.57 3.42 -24.64
C ALA A 194 -14.07 3.30 -24.97
N PHE A 195 -13.69 3.60 -26.21
CA PHE A 195 -12.29 3.66 -26.63
C PHE A 195 -11.50 4.77 -25.90
N LEU A 196 -12.08 5.96 -25.70
CA LEU A 196 -11.45 7.04 -24.93
C LEU A 196 -11.20 6.63 -23.46
N PHE A 197 -12.18 5.99 -22.82
CA PHE A 197 -12.00 5.48 -21.45
C PHE A 197 -10.92 4.41 -21.38
N ALA A 198 -10.87 3.54 -22.40
CA ALA A 198 -9.84 2.54 -22.50
C ALA A 198 -8.45 3.13 -22.63
N PHE A 199 -8.30 4.12 -23.52
CA PHE A 199 -7.04 4.85 -23.70
C PHE A 199 -6.62 5.57 -22.41
N MET A 200 -7.54 6.21 -21.71
CA MET A 200 -7.26 6.88 -20.43
C MET A 200 -6.77 5.89 -19.38
N PHE A 201 -7.49 4.79 -19.16
CA PHE A 201 -7.07 3.79 -18.18
C PHE A 201 -5.74 3.14 -18.54
N HIS A 202 -5.48 2.94 -19.83
CA HIS A 202 -4.18 2.48 -20.31
C HIS A 202 -3.04 3.39 -19.83
N GLY A 203 -3.19 4.70 -20.04
CA GLY A 203 -2.21 5.69 -19.61
C GLY A 203 -2.06 5.75 -18.09
N GLU A 204 -3.16 5.66 -17.34
CA GLU A 204 -3.10 5.66 -15.87
C GLU A 204 -2.38 4.42 -15.31
N ILE A 205 -2.63 3.24 -15.88
CA ILE A 205 -1.97 1.98 -15.51
C ILE A 205 -0.46 2.12 -15.71
N GLU A 206 -0.05 2.62 -16.88
CA GLU A 206 1.35 2.79 -17.24
C GLU A 206 2.08 3.75 -16.31
N VAL A 207 1.52 4.94 -16.08
CA VAL A 207 2.09 5.94 -15.18
C VAL A 207 2.22 5.38 -13.77
N THR A 208 1.17 4.72 -13.26
CA THR A 208 1.18 4.14 -11.92
C THR A 208 2.25 3.07 -11.78
N GLN A 209 2.36 2.15 -12.75
CA GLN A 209 3.38 1.10 -12.75
C GLN A 209 4.79 1.69 -12.80
N HIS A 210 5.02 2.69 -13.65
CA HIS A 210 6.33 3.33 -13.80
C HIS A 210 6.77 4.05 -12.51
N GLU A 211 5.88 4.81 -11.88
CA GLU A 211 6.17 5.55 -10.64
C GLU A 211 6.53 4.65 -9.46
N MET A 212 6.04 3.41 -9.42
CA MET A 212 6.33 2.48 -8.31
C MET A 212 7.72 1.84 -8.41
N LYS A 213 8.27 1.67 -9.63
CA LYS A 213 9.52 0.92 -9.87
C LYS A 213 10.71 1.47 -9.05
N PRO A 214 10.99 2.78 -9.01
CA PRO A 214 12.11 3.32 -8.25
C PRO A 214 11.98 3.08 -6.74
N GLY A 215 10.77 3.23 -6.19
CA GLY A 215 10.50 3.00 -4.77
C GLY A 215 10.70 1.54 -4.37
N ILE A 216 10.25 0.59 -5.20
CA ILE A 216 10.49 -0.84 -5.00
C ILE A 216 12.00 -1.13 -5.02
N GLN A 217 12.72 -0.64 -6.03
CA GLN A 217 14.17 -0.82 -6.15
C GLN A 217 14.94 -0.25 -4.95
N GLN A 218 14.52 0.89 -4.41
CA GLN A 218 15.12 1.48 -3.23
C GLN A 218 14.95 0.58 -1.99
N ILE A 219 13.77 -0.02 -1.80
CA ILE A 219 13.54 -0.97 -0.71
C ILE A 219 14.39 -2.22 -0.91
N GLU A 220 14.43 -2.80 -2.10
CA GLU A 220 15.24 -3.98 -2.42
C GLU A 220 16.75 -3.73 -2.14
N ALA A 221 17.26 -2.56 -2.52
CA ALA A 221 18.64 -2.17 -2.24
C ALA A 221 18.91 -2.00 -0.73
N ARG A 222 17.90 -1.61 0.05
CA ARG A 222 18.00 -1.46 1.51
C ARG A 222 17.86 -2.76 2.27
N THR A 223 17.07 -3.71 1.77
CA THR A 223 17.00 -5.06 2.36
C THR A 223 18.25 -5.87 2.01
N GLY A 224 18.95 -5.51 0.94
CA GLY A 224 20.11 -6.25 0.44
C GLY A 224 19.71 -7.54 -0.29
N TYR A 225 18.43 -7.65 -0.64
CA TYR A 225 17.86 -8.74 -1.44
C TYR A 225 17.44 -8.21 -2.83
N SER A 226 18.27 -7.35 -3.42
CA SER A 226 18.25 -7.02 -4.85
C SER A 226 19.19 -7.94 -5.62
N ASP A 227 19.13 -7.89 -6.96
CA ASP A 227 19.95 -8.68 -7.89
C ASP A 227 21.42 -8.82 -7.44
N PHE A 228 22.04 -9.97 -7.76
CA PHE A 228 23.26 -10.58 -7.18
C PHE A 228 24.51 -9.66 -7.07
N LYS A 229 24.48 -8.47 -7.67
CA LYS A 229 25.57 -7.49 -7.70
C LYS A 229 25.53 -6.47 -6.55
N THR A 230 24.48 -6.44 -5.75
CA THR A 230 24.29 -5.37 -4.75
C THR A 230 24.89 -5.76 -3.39
N ALA A 231 25.87 -4.99 -2.91
CA ALA A 231 26.41 -5.18 -1.56
C ALA A 231 25.30 -5.05 -0.52
N ARG A 232 25.15 -6.06 0.37
CA ARG A 232 24.16 -6.06 1.46
C ARG A 232 24.37 -4.84 2.37
N LYS A 233 23.59 -3.78 2.19
CA LYS A 233 23.43 -2.74 3.21
C LYS A 233 22.45 -3.29 4.24
N LYS A 234 22.92 -3.62 5.45
CA LYS A 234 22.00 -4.07 6.51
C LYS A 234 21.06 -2.91 6.87
N PRO A 235 19.73 -3.07 6.80
CA PRO A 235 18.79 -2.03 7.19
C PRO A 235 18.89 -1.78 8.71
N ALA A 236 18.68 -0.54 9.15
CA ALA A 236 18.68 -0.24 10.59
C ALA A 236 17.41 -0.84 11.24
N ALA A 237 17.55 -1.34 12.47
CA ALA A 237 16.49 -2.06 13.21
C ALA A 237 15.14 -1.33 13.28
N GLY A 238 15.14 0.01 13.34
CA GLY A 238 13.93 0.84 13.40
C GLY A 238 13.26 1.12 12.06
N GLU A 239 13.89 0.78 10.93
CA GLU A 239 13.39 1.13 9.59
C GLU A 239 12.57 0.01 8.94
N LEU A 240 12.65 -1.22 9.47
CA LEU A 240 11.99 -2.39 8.89
C LEU A 240 10.46 -2.24 8.84
N GLY A 241 9.86 -1.66 9.88
CA GLY A 241 8.41 -1.44 9.92
C GLY A 241 7.94 -0.46 8.85
N SER A 242 8.67 0.64 8.63
CA SER A 242 8.31 1.63 7.61
C SER A 242 8.55 1.10 6.19
N LEU A 243 9.61 0.31 5.97
CA LEU A 243 9.85 -0.38 4.71
C LEU A 243 8.75 -1.40 4.40
N SER A 244 8.31 -2.17 5.38
CA SER A 244 7.20 -3.14 5.24
C SER A 244 5.87 -2.45 4.91
N ALA A 245 5.57 -1.32 5.57
CA ALA A 245 4.40 -0.51 5.27
C ALA A 245 4.44 0.06 3.84
N GLN A 246 5.60 0.57 3.39
CA GLN A 246 5.75 1.06 2.01
C GLN A 246 5.58 -0.06 0.98
N MET A 247 6.18 -1.23 1.21
CA MET A 247 6.07 -2.37 0.29
C MET A 247 4.63 -2.89 0.20
N SER A 248 3.93 -2.95 1.34
CA SER A 248 2.49 -3.25 1.38
C SER A 248 1.67 -2.20 0.63
N GLY A 249 2.03 -0.92 0.72
CA GLY A 249 1.44 0.16 -0.07
C GLY A 249 1.58 -0.05 -1.58
N PHE A 250 2.74 -0.50 -2.06
CA PHE A 250 2.93 -0.88 -3.46
C PHE A 250 2.06 -2.07 -3.86
N ALA A 251 1.92 -3.09 -3.00
CA ALA A 251 1.02 -4.23 -3.25
C ALA A 251 -0.44 -3.78 -3.43
N VAL A 252 -0.93 -2.88 -2.58
CA VAL A 252 -2.29 -2.31 -2.69
C VAL A 252 -2.45 -1.50 -3.98
N ARG A 253 -1.47 -0.69 -4.37
CA ARG A 253 -1.50 0.05 -5.64
C ARG A 253 -1.50 -0.89 -6.85
N LEU A 254 -0.74 -1.98 -6.82
CA LEU A 254 -0.73 -3.01 -7.87
C LEU A 254 -2.08 -3.75 -7.96
N ALA A 255 -2.71 -4.08 -6.83
CA ALA A 255 -4.04 -4.69 -6.81
C ALA A 255 -5.13 -3.74 -7.36
N SER A 256 -5.03 -2.43 -7.07
CA SER A 256 -5.91 -1.41 -7.65
C SER A 256 -5.74 -1.31 -9.18
N THR A 257 -4.49 -1.36 -9.65
CA THR A 257 -4.16 -1.41 -11.08
C THR A 257 -4.67 -2.70 -11.74
N GLU A 258 -4.61 -3.85 -11.06
CA GLU A 258 -5.20 -5.11 -11.55
C GLU A 258 -6.72 -5.01 -11.73
N ARG A 259 -7.42 -4.34 -10.80
CA ARG A 259 -8.86 -4.10 -10.96
C ARG A 259 -9.16 -3.25 -12.20
N LYS A 260 -8.34 -2.23 -12.49
CA LYS A 260 -8.46 -1.42 -13.72
C LYS A 260 -8.20 -2.26 -14.97
N ASP A 261 -7.10 -3.00 -14.97
CA ASP A 261 -6.68 -3.93 -16.04
C ASP A 261 -7.80 -4.89 -16.42
N LYS A 262 -8.41 -5.59 -15.44
CA LYS A 262 -9.56 -6.47 -15.67
C LYS A 262 -10.80 -5.73 -16.17
N THR A 263 -11.08 -4.53 -15.67
CA THR A 263 -12.23 -3.73 -16.13
C THR A 263 -12.02 -3.28 -17.58
N LEU A 264 -10.80 -2.88 -17.93
CA LEU A 264 -10.40 -2.47 -19.26
C LEU A 264 -10.51 -3.64 -20.24
N GLN A 265 -10.05 -4.83 -19.85
CA GLN A 265 -10.24 -6.05 -20.62
C GLN A 265 -11.73 -6.31 -20.93
N LYS A 266 -12.60 -6.21 -19.92
CA LYS A 266 -14.06 -6.37 -20.11
C LYS A 266 -14.68 -5.28 -20.97
N LEU A 267 -14.19 -4.05 -20.89
CA LEU A 267 -14.62 -2.96 -21.77
C LEU A 267 -14.23 -3.23 -23.24
N MET A 268 -13.03 -3.72 -23.49
CA MET A 268 -12.58 -4.08 -24.84
C MET A 268 -13.32 -5.29 -25.41
N GLU A 269 -13.56 -6.33 -24.59
CA GLU A 269 -14.43 -7.46 -24.96
C GLU A 269 -15.84 -6.97 -25.33
N PHE A 270 -16.40 -6.04 -24.55
CA PHE A 270 -17.70 -5.43 -24.84
C PHE A 270 -17.70 -4.69 -26.20
N VAL A 271 -16.68 -3.88 -26.47
CA VAL A 271 -16.56 -3.17 -27.75
C VAL A 271 -16.46 -4.15 -28.92
N GLN A 272 -15.62 -5.20 -28.79
CA GLN A 272 -15.48 -6.24 -29.83
C GLN A 272 -16.79 -6.99 -30.08
N HIS A 273 -17.51 -7.36 -29.01
CA HIS A 273 -18.82 -8.00 -29.14
C HIS A 273 -19.81 -7.10 -29.89
N LYS A 274 -19.80 -5.79 -29.64
CA LYS A 274 -20.67 -4.84 -30.37
C LYS A 274 -20.27 -4.70 -31.83
N LEU A 275 -18.97 -4.66 -32.12
CA LEU A 275 -18.44 -4.66 -33.50
C LEU A 275 -18.71 -5.98 -34.25
N GLY A 276 -18.96 -7.09 -33.56
CA GLY A 276 -19.32 -8.38 -34.16
C GLY A 276 -20.83 -8.59 -34.37
N ALA A 277 -21.66 -7.97 -33.51
CA ALA A 277 -23.12 -8.15 -33.54
C ALA A 277 -23.86 -7.18 -34.48
N LEU A 278 -23.21 -6.08 -34.90
CA LEU A 278 -23.80 -5.12 -35.84
C LEU A 278 -23.73 -5.66 -37.27
N GLN A 279 -24.87 -5.76 -37.97
CA GLN A 279 -24.88 -5.76 -39.43
C GLN A 279 -24.26 -4.42 -39.87
N SER A 280 -23.00 -4.47 -40.29
CA SER A 280 -22.19 -3.28 -40.50
C SER A 280 -22.72 -2.45 -41.67
N THR A 281 -23.27 -1.29 -41.36
CA THR A 281 -23.60 -0.25 -42.34
C THR A 281 -22.38 0.59 -42.73
N THR A 282 -21.30 0.53 -41.93
CA THR A 282 -20.05 1.30 -42.12
C THR A 282 -18.83 0.41 -41.84
N PRO A 283 -18.48 -0.51 -42.76
CA PRO A 283 -17.47 -1.54 -42.51
C PRO A 283 -16.07 -0.97 -42.28
N GLU A 284 -15.75 0.17 -42.89
CA GLU A 284 -14.46 0.83 -42.73
C GLU A 284 -14.28 1.41 -41.31
N ALA A 285 -15.30 2.09 -40.78
CA ALA A 285 -15.26 2.65 -39.42
C ALA A 285 -15.19 1.53 -38.36
N ASP A 286 -15.94 0.44 -38.58
CA ASP A 286 -15.92 -0.73 -37.69
C ASP A 286 -14.54 -1.42 -37.72
N ALA A 287 -13.92 -1.55 -38.90
CA ALA A 287 -12.59 -2.12 -39.05
C ALA A 287 -11.51 -1.25 -38.39
N LEU A 288 -11.59 0.07 -38.54
CA LEU A 288 -10.68 1.02 -37.90
C LEU A 288 -10.78 0.95 -36.37
N MET A 289 -12.01 0.97 -35.84
CA MET A 289 -12.25 0.83 -34.40
C MET A 289 -11.76 -0.52 -33.86
N ARG A 290 -11.94 -1.60 -34.63
CA ARG A 290 -11.43 -2.94 -34.26
C ARG A 290 -9.90 -2.95 -34.19
N ASN A 291 -9.23 -2.30 -35.12
CA ASN A 291 -7.76 -2.16 -35.09
C ASN A 291 -7.29 -1.36 -33.86
N HIS A 292 -7.90 -0.20 -33.60
CA HIS A 292 -7.58 0.62 -32.43
C HIS A 292 -7.73 -0.15 -31.10
N VAL A 293 -8.83 -0.90 -30.96
CA VAL A 293 -9.07 -1.76 -29.79
C VAL A 293 -8.08 -2.92 -29.73
N GLY A 294 -7.73 -3.52 -30.87
CA GLY A 294 -6.72 -4.59 -30.95
C GLY A 294 -5.35 -4.15 -30.42
N VAL A 295 -4.88 -2.97 -30.84
CA VAL A 295 -3.62 -2.39 -30.34
C VAL A 295 -3.64 -2.19 -28.83
N LEU A 296 -4.74 -1.65 -28.28
CA LEU A 296 -4.87 -1.48 -26.83
C LEU A 296 -4.92 -2.83 -26.10
N GLN A 297 -5.57 -3.84 -26.67
CA GLN A 297 -5.64 -5.17 -26.08
C GLN A 297 -4.27 -5.86 -26.03
N GLU A 298 -3.51 -5.83 -27.11
CA GLU A 298 -2.14 -6.35 -27.15
C GLU A 298 -1.26 -5.64 -26.10
N ARG A 299 -1.34 -4.30 -26.04
CA ARG A 299 -0.59 -3.51 -25.06
C ARG A 299 -1.00 -3.84 -23.62
N LEU A 300 -2.29 -4.09 -23.37
CA LEU A 300 -2.81 -4.49 -22.06
C LEU A 300 -2.22 -5.84 -21.62
N THR A 301 -2.13 -6.82 -22.52
CA THR A 301 -1.53 -8.13 -22.20
C THR A 301 -0.07 -8.00 -21.77
N MET A 302 0.70 -7.13 -22.43
CA MET A 302 2.08 -6.85 -22.04
C MET A 302 2.17 -6.15 -20.68
N GLN A 303 1.27 -5.21 -20.39
CA GLN A 303 1.21 -4.55 -19.08
C GLN A 303 0.78 -5.49 -17.95
N ALA A 304 -0.10 -6.46 -18.23
CA ALA A 304 -0.49 -7.47 -17.26
C ALA A 304 0.71 -8.36 -16.87
N MET A 305 1.57 -8.71 -17.84
CA MET A 305 2.81 -9.45 -17.59
C MET A 305 3.78 -8.68 -16.68
N ASP A 306 4.06 -7.40 -16.98
CA ASP A 306 4.94 -6.56 -16.16
C ASP A 306 4.36 -6.32 -14.74
N ARG A 307 3.03 -6.20 -14.64
CA ARG A 307 2.33 -6.12 -13.36
C ARG A 307 2.54 -7.37 -12.53
N GLU A 308 2.34 -8.55 -13.11
CA GLU A 308 2.48 -9.83 -12.41
C GLU A 308 3.92 -10.03 -11.92
N TYR A 309 4.90 -9.72 -12.77
CA TYR A 309 6.32 -9.73 -12.40
C TYR A 309 6.61 -8.81 -11.22
N THR A 310 6.12 -7.57 -11.28
CA THR A 310 6.33 -6.58 -10.21
C THR A 310 5.63 -7.01 -8.92
N LEU A 311 4.43 -7.58 -9.00
CA LEU A 311 3.69 -8.09 -7.84
C LEU A 311 4.45 -9.23 -7.16
N LYS A 312 5.01 -10.17 -7.93
CA LYS A 312 5.87 -11.24 -7.40
C LYS A 312 7.08 -10.68 -6.65
N ARG A 313 7.75 -9.67 -7.20
CA ARG A 313 8.87 -9.00 -6.52
C ARG A 313 8.46 -8.34 -5.20
N VAL A 314 7.34 -7.61 -5.22
CA VAL A 314 6.79 -6.98 -4.01
C VAL A 314 6.48 -8.03 -2.94
N GLN A 315 5.85 -9.15 -3.31
CA GLN A 315 5.52 -10.23 -2.36
C GLN A 315 6.78 -10.86 -1.74
N ILE A 316 7.78 -11.18 -2.56
CA ILE A 316 9.06 -11.71 -2.08
C ILE A 316 9.71 -10.75 -1.07
N GLN A 317 9.67 -9.45 -1.34
CA GLN A 317 10.24 -8.45 -0.44
C GLN A 317 9.44 -8.29 0.87
N ILE A 318 8.12 -8.42 0.83
CA ILE A 318 7.29 -8.46 2.05
C ILE A 318 7.71 -9.64 2.92
N ASP A 319 7.89 -10.82 2.32
CA ASP A 319 8.29 -12.03 3.06
C ASP A 319 9.69 -11.87 3.66
N VAL A 320 10.65 -11.31 2.90
CA VAL A 320 11.99 -10.96 3.40
C VAL A 320 11.91 -9.99 4.58
N LEU A 321 11.12 -8.93 4.47
CA LEU A 321 10.98 -7.93 5.53
C LEU A 321 10.36 -8.54 6.80
N ASN A 322 9.35 -9.40 6.66
CA ASN A 322 8.74 -10.10 7.79
C ASN A 322 9.75 -11.03 8.50
N ASN A 323 10.58 -11.75 7.74
CA ASN A 323 11.65 -12.57 8.28
C ASN A 323 12.70 -11.74 9.04
N LEU A 324 13.12 -10.59 8.47
CA LEU A 324 14.07 -9.69 9.12
C LEU A 324 13.49 -9.08 10.42
N ILE A 325 12.20 -8.74 10.43
CA ILE A 325 11.51 -8.24 11.64
C ILE A 325 11.50 -9.34 12.71
N SER A 326 11.16 -10.57 12.34
CA SER A 326 11.14 -11.72 13.25
C SER A 326 12.55 -12.02 13.81
N GLU A 327 13.59 -11.97 12.98
CA GLU A 327 14.98 -12.12 13.40
C GLU A 327 15.33 -11.06 14.45
N ASN A 328 15.03 -9.79 14.19
CA ASN A 328 15.31 -8.69 15.11
C ASN A 328 14.56 -8.81 16.45
N TYR A 329 13.30 -9.21 16.44
CA TYR A 329 12.55 -9.50 17.66
C TYR A 329 13.14 -10.67 18.45
N SER A 330 13.58 -11.73 17.78
CA SER A 330 14.24 -12.86 18.44
C SER A 330 15.55 -12.44 19.13
N LEU A 331 16.36 -11.60 18.49
CA LEU A 331 17.59 -11.06 19.05
C LEU A 331 17.32 -10.13 20.24
N SER A 332 16.31 -9.27 20.12
CA SER A 332 15.90 -8.36 21.21
C SER A 332 15.42 -9.15 22.42
N ASN A 333 14.57 -10.16 22.22
CA ASN A 333 14.09 -11.04 23.28
C ASN A 333 15.23 -11.84 23.92
N TYR A 334 16.21 -12.26 23.12
CA TYR A 334 17.41 -12.93 23.64
C TYR A 334 18.21 -12.00 24.56
N ILE A 335 18.46 -10.75 24.14
CA ILE A 335 19.17 -9.75 24.98
C ILE A 335 18.40 -9.46 26.26
N ILE A 336 17.07 -9.26 26.18
CA ILE A 336 16.20 -9.07 27.34
C ILE A 336 16.24 -10.30 28.26
N SER A 337 16.25 -11.51 27.72
CA SER A 337 16.37 -12.73 28.52
C SER A 337 17.70 -12.78 29.27
N ILE A 338 18.81 -12.41 28.63
CA ILE A 338 20.13 -12.38 29.28
C ILE A 338 20.17 -11.30 30.36
N SER A 339 19.64 -10.10 30.11
CA SER A 339 19.57 -9.05 31.13
C SER A 339 18.67 -9.46 32.30
N THR A 340 17.52 -10.06 32.02
CA THR A 340 16.60 -10.58 33.05
C THR A 340 17.26 -11.68 33.89
N LEU A 341 18.05 -12.56 33.29
CA LEU A 341 18.82 -13.58 34.03
C LEU A 341 19.85 -12.94 34.98
N ARG A 342 20.54 -11.89 34.51
CA ARG A 342 21.49 -11.13 35.33
C ARG A 342 20.79 -10.40 36.47
N ASP A 343 19.67 -9.74 36.20
CA ASP A 343 18.89 -9.03 37.22
C ASP A 343 18.32 -10.01 38.26
N ALA A 344 17.89 -11.20 37.82
CA ALA A 344 17.47 -12.27 38.72
C ALA A 344 18.62 -12.78 39.60
N ALA A 345 19.85 -12.84 39.08
CA ALA A 345 21.02 -13.18 39.90
C ALA A 345 21.29 -12.10 40.96
N SER A 346 21.25 -10.82 40.59
CA SER A 346 21.39 -9.71 41.54
C SER A 346 20.28 -9.70 42.59
N MET A 347 19.03 -9.99 42.20
CA MET A 347 17.89 -10.08 43.12
C MET A 347 18.07 -11.21 44.14
N LYS A 348 18.63 -12.36 43.72
CA LYS A 348 18.97 -13.46 44.64
C LYS A 348 20.04 -13.02 45.65
N THR A 349 21.06 -12.29 45.22
CA THR A 349 22.11 -11.79 46.11
C THR A 349 21.54 -10.81 47.15
N LEU A 350 20.69 -9.87 46.75
CA LEU A 350 20.07 -8.94 47.70
C LEU A 350 19.18 -9.69 48.70
N ALA A 351 18.39 -10.66 48.22
CA ALA A 351 17.59 -11.50 49.11
C ALA A 351 18.48 -12.22 50.15
N PHE A 352 19.61 -12.78 49.72
CA PHE A 352 20.59 -13.41 50.63
C PHE A 352 21.13 -12.42 51.67
N VAL A 353 21.48 -11.20 51.26
CA VAL A 353 21.94 -10.13 52.16
C VAL A 353 20.85 -9.75 53.17
N THR A 354 19.61 -9.52 52.72
CA THR A 354 18.50 -9.18 53.62
C THR A 354 18.22 -10.30 54.61
N MET A 355 18.30 -11.54 54.18
CA MET A 355 18.06 -12.72 55.01
C MET A 355 19.12 -12.89 56.11
N PHE A 356 20.35 -12.43 55.86
CA PHE A 356 21.42 -12.36 56.85
C PHE A 356 21.19 -11.25 57.89
N PHE A 357 20.79 -10.05 57.45
CA PHE A 357 20.64 -8.89 58.34
C PHE A 357 19.31 -8.87 59.13
N LEU A 358 18.22 -9.40 58.56
CA LEU A 358 16.88 -9.32 59.14
C LEU A 358 16.79 -9.89 60.57
N PRO A 359 17.37 -11.06 60.89
CA PRO A 359 17.32 -11.60 62.25
C PRO A 359 18.10 -10.75 63.26
N GLY A 360 19.28 -10.25 62.86
CA GLY A 360 20.11 -9.40 63.72
C GLY A 360 19.46 -8.05 64.01
N SER A 361 18.86 -7.42 62.98
CA SER A 361 18.12 -6.16 63.15
C SER A 361 16.89 -6.33 64.05
N PHE A 362 16.15 -7.44 63.94
CA PHE A 362 14.99 -7.72 64.79
C PHE A 362 15.38 -7.87 66.27
N ILE A 363 16.44 -8.66 66.55
CA ILE A 363 16.94 -8.84 67.91
C ILE A 363 17.50 -7.52 68.44
N SER A 364 18.25 -6.74 67.65
CA SER A 364 18.74 -5.42 68.06
C SER A 364 17.59 -4.47 68.47
N ALA A 365 16.50 -4.43 67.69
CA ALA A 365 15.32 -3.64 68.03
C ALA A 365 14.62 -4.15 69.31
N LEU A 366 14.53 -5.47 69.49
CA LEU A 366 13.94 -6.07 70.69
C LEU A 366 14.73 -5.72 71.96
N PHE A 367 16.06 -5.72 71.88
CA PHE A 367 16.94 -5.32 72.98
C PHE A 367 17.00 -3.79 73.19
N SER A 368 16.64 -2.99 72.17
CA SER A 368 16.50 -1.52 72.27
C SER A 368 15.17 -1.08 72.89
N THR A 369 14.22 -1.99 73.07
CA THR A 369 12.93 -1.69 73.69
C THR A 369 13.06 -1.89 75.21
N ASP A 370 12.53 -0.97 76.02
CA ASP A 370 12.58 -1.01 77.50
C ASP A 370 11.80 -2.17 78.15
N LEU A 371 11.52 -3.25 77.41
CA LEU A 371 10.72 -4.38 77.87
C LEU A 371 11.42 -5.24 78.94
N PHE A 372 12.71 -5.02 79.15
CA PHE A 372 13.51 -5.75 80.13
C PHE A 372 14.14 -4.77 81.13
N ASN A 373 13.71 -4.88 82.39
CA ASN A 373 14.23 -4.08 83.50
C ASN A 373 15.57 -4.68 83.96
N TRP A 374 16.69 -4.13 83.48
CA TRP A 374 18.04 -4.70 83.67
C TRP A 374 18.82 -4.09 84.85
N ASP A 375 18.14 -3.56 85.86
CA ASP A 375 18.74 -2.78 86.94
C ASP A 375 19.36 -3.62 88.07
N ASN A 376 20.03 -4.73 87.73
CA ASN A 376 20.77 -5.55 88.71
C ASN A 376 22.06 -6.11 88.10
N ALA A 377 23.08 -5.26 87.94
CA ALA A 377 24.46 -5.68 87.73
C ALA A 377 25.40 -4.68 88.40
N ASP A 378 25.70 -4.91 89.68
CA ASP A 378 26.80 -4.27 90.39
C ASP A 378 28.16 -4.79 89.87
N GLY A 379 29.08 -3.86 89.62
CA GLY A 379 30.50 -4.13 89.46
C GLY A 379 31.12 -3.30 88.35
N GLY A 380 32.00 -2.35 88.72
CA GLY A 380 32.64 -1.43 87.80
C GLY A 380 33.98 -1.93 87.26
N GLY A 381 34.20 -1.67 85.97
CA GLY A 381 35.49 -1.80 85.32
C GLY A 381 35.50 -1.04 83.98
N ILE A 382 36.34 -0.01 83.88
CA ILE A 382 36.60 0.72 82.63
C ILE A 382 37.44 -0.21 81.74
N GLY A 383 36.74 -1.00 80.93
CA GLY A 383 37.32 -1.93 79.96
C GLY A 383 36.26 -2.90 79.49
N ILE A 384 35.33 -2.43 78.62
CA ILE A 384 34.26 -3.21 77.95
C ILE A 384 33.92 -4.51 78.70
N GLU A 385 33.30 -4.41 79.88
CA GLU A 385 32.84 -5.60 80.58
C GLU A 385 31.85 -6.35 79.69
N PRO A 386 31.91 -7.69 79.61
CA PRO A 386 30.96 -8.48 78.85
C PRO A 386 29.62 -8.46 79.58
N THR A 387 28.85 -7.38 79.41
CA THR A 387 27.48 -7.33 79.92
C THR A 387 26.74 -8.59 79.44
N PRO A 388 25.90 -9.23 80.28
CA PRO A 388 25.14 -10.42 79.89
C PRO A 388 24.32 -10.21 78.60
N GLN A 389 24.00 -8.94 78.31
CA GLN A 389 23.39 -8.44 77.07
C GLN A 389 24.17 -8.85 75.81
N PHE A 390 25.49 -8.71 75.81
CA PHE A 390 26.32 -9.01 74.63
C PHE A 390 26.37 -10.52 74.35
N ARG A 391 26.53 -11.36 75.40
CA ARG A 391 26.52 -12.82 75.25
C ARG A 391 25.15 -13.36 74.84
N LEU A 392 24.06 -12.80 75.40
CA LEU A 392 22.69 -13.22 75.07
C LEU A 392 22.30 -12.84 73.64
N TYR A 393 22.73 -11.67 73.15
CA TYR A 393 22.56 -11.27 71.74
C TYR A 393 23.13 -12.31 70.78
N TRP A 394 24.38 -12.75 71.00
CA TRP A 394 25.00 -13.77 70.17
C TRP A 394 24.34 -15.15 70.33
N ALA A 395 23.90 -15.51 71.53
CA ALA A 395 23.22 -16.78 71.81
C ALA A 395 21.87 -16.93 71.09
N ILE A 396 21.16 -15.84 70.83
CA ILE A 396 19.83 -15.85 70.16
C ILE A 396 19.96 -15.58 68.66
N THR A 397 20.85 -14.66 68.26
CA THR A 397 20.96 -14.23 66.85
C THR A 397 21.56 -15.34 65.95
N ILE A 398 22.55 -16.09 66.45
CA ILE A 398 23.17 -17.18 65.69
C ILE A 398 22.17 -18.31 65.35
N PRO A 399 21.41 -18.89 66.30
CA PRO A 399 20.45 -19.93 65.96
C PRO A 399 19.30 -19.39 65.09
N LEU A 400 18.87 -18.14 65.28
CA LEU A 400 17.80 -17.57 64.48
C LEU A 400 18.22 -17.37 63.02
N THR A 401 19.46 -16.91 62.77
CA THR A 401 20.02 -16.85 61.41
C THR A 401 20.18 -18.25 60.81
N LEU A 402 20.60 -19.25 61.59
CA LEU A 402 20.67 -20.63 61.10
C LEU A 402 19.30 -21.18 60.68
N ILE A 403 18.26 -20.93 61.49
CA ILE A 403 16.87 -21.34 61.23
C ILE A 403 16.35 -20.68 59.95
N THR A 404 16.58 -19.38 59.74
CA THR A 404 16.15 -18.73 58.50
C THR A 404 16.81 -19.40 57.31
N PHE A 405 18.13 -19.60 57.32
CA PHE A 405 18.84 -20.28 56.21
C PHE A 405 18.31 -21.68 55.94
N ILE A 406 18.08 -22.49 56.98
CA ILE A 406 17.51 -23.84 56.84
C ILE A 406 16.12 -23.79 56.17
N LEU A 407 15.24 -22.88 56.60
CA LEU A 407 13.92 -22.72 56.00
C LEU A 407 14.00 -22.34 54.51
N TYR A 408 14.94 -21.47 54.13
CA TYR A 408 15.16 -21.14 52.71
C TYR A 408 15.67 -22.33 51.91
N PHE A 409 16.64 -23.09 52.41
CA PHE A 409 17.15 -24.27 51.72
C PHE A 409 16.06 -25.32 51.50
N ILE A 410 15.25 -25.59 52.53
CA ILE A 410 14.09 -26.50 52.43
C ILE A 410 13.10 -25.99 51.36
N TRP A 411 12.78 -24.69 51.38
CA TRP A 411 11.87 -24.10 50.39
C TRP A 411 12.45 -24.11 48.97
N ALA A 412 13.75 -23.84 48.81
CA ALA A 412 14.43 -23.82 47.53
C ALA A 412 14.50 -25.22 46.90
N GLU A 413 14.79 -26.25 47.70
CA GLU A 413 14.83 -27.64 47.25
C GLU A 413 13.43 -28.14 46.84
N PHE A 414 12.42 -27.86 47.68
CA PHE A 414 11.04 -28.22 47.39
C PHE A 414 10.49 -27.49 46.14
N SER A 415 10.84 -26.21 45.99
CA SER A 415 10.48 -25.40 44.81
C SER A 415 11.26 -25.79 43.54
N SER A 416 12.44 -26.39 43.67
CA SER A 416 13.22 -26.93 42.56
C SER A 416 12.57 -28.21 42.02
N PHE A 417 12.07 -29.05 42.92
CA PHE A 417 11.34 -30.27 42.58
C PHE A 417 10.02 -30.01 41.82
N ASP A 418 9.24 -28.97 42.20
CA ASP A 418 8.04 -28.58 41.43
C ASP A 418 8.40 -28.01 40.04
N ARG A 419 9.57 -27.37 39.89
CA ARG A 419 10.04 -26.84 38.61
C ARG A 419 10.57 -27.95 37.68
N SER A 420 11.14 -29.03 38.20
CA SER A 420 11.60 -30.15 37.37
C SER A 420 10.42 -30.95 36.80
N GLN A 421 9.37 -31.21 37.59
CA GLN A 421 8.16 -31.87 37.08
C GLN A 421 7.41 -31.04 36.03
N LYS A 422 7.27 -29.72 36.21
CA LYS A 422 6.65 -28.85 35.18
C LYS A 422 7.48 -28.75 33.89
N ARG A 423 8.81 -28.83 33.98
CA ARG A 423 9.69 -28.87 32.80
C ARG A 423 9.58 -30.18 32.04
N GLU A 424 9.40 -31.29 32.73
CA GLU A 424 9.13 -32.58 32.08
C GLU A 424 7.72 -32.62 31.46
N GLN A 425 6.68 -32.12 32.13
CA GLN A 425 5.34 -32.05 31.53
C GLN A 425 5.29 -31.17 30.26
N ARG A 426 6.02 -30.05 30.21
CA ARG A 426 6.14 -29.24 28.97
C ARG A 426 6.95 -29.93 27.86
N ARG A 427 7.90 -30.80 28.22
CA ARG A 427 8.68 -31.63 27.27
C ARG A 427 7.82 -32.68 26.56
N TRP A 428 6.69 -33.08 27.15
CA TRP A 428 5.74 -34.05 26.58
C TRP A 428 4.54 -33.41 25.85
N GLY A 429 4.47 -32.07 25.78
CA GLY A 429 3.30 -31.32 25.26
C GLY A 429 3.40 -30.75 23.84
N PHE A 430 4.49 -30.91 23.09
CA PHE A 430 4.60 -30.48 21.68
C PHE A 430 5.37 -31.51 20.82
N PRO A 431 5.02 -31.71 19.54
CA PRO A 431 5.67 -32.70 18.68
C PRO A 431 7.15 -32.36 18.47
N ARG A 432 7.99 -33.38 18.58
CA ARG A 432 9.45 -33.28 18.59
C ARG A 432 9.99 -33.41 17.15
N THR A 433 10.15 -32.30 16.44
CA THR A 433 11.03 -32.21 15.26
C THR A 433 11.79 -30.88 15.30
N ASP A 434 13.08 -30.92 14.95
CA ASP A 434 14.00 -29.79 14.63
C ASP A 434 15.01 -29.27 15.67
N SER A 435 14.86 -29.53 16.98
CA SER A 435 15.83 -29.00 17.96
C SER A 435 17.24 -29.64 17.90
N VAL A 436 17.34 -30.93 17.58
CA VAL A 436 18.64 -31.63 17.49
C VAL A 436 19.44 -31.17 16.26
N LYS A 437 18.78 -30.82 15.15
CA LYS A 437 19.45 -30.22 13.97
C LYS A 437 19.96 -28.82 14.26
N SER A 438 19.21 -28.02 15.02
CA SER A 438 19.62 -26.66 15.36
C SER A 438 20.82 -26.59 16.31
N GLU A 439 20.95 -27.52 17.27
CA GLU A 439 22.12 -27.59 18.16
C GLU A 439 23.39 -28.10 17.45
N GLU A 440 23.28 -29.06 16.52
CA GLU A 440 24.42 -29.48 15.70
C GLU A 440 24.85 -28.40 14.70
N GLN A 441 23.92 -27.71 14.04
CA GLN A 441 24.24 -26.60 13.13
C GLN A 441 24.83 -25.39 13.87
N THR A 442 24.34 -25.06 15.07
CA THR A 442 24.90 -23.94 15.85
C THR A 442 26.28 -24.28 16.42
N ARG A 443 26.55 -25.52 16.81
CA ARG A 443 27.91 -25.95 17.19
C ARG A 443 28.88 -25.89 16.01
N SER A 444 28.46 -26.33 14.83
CA SER A 444 29.28 -26.24 13.60
C SER A 444 29.54 -24.77 13.22
N ALA A 445 28.53 -23.91 13.30
CA ALA A 445 28.67 -22.49 13.00
C ALA A 445 29.57 -21.74 14.01
N MET A 446 29.50 -22.09 15.30
CA MET A 446 30.40 -21.53 16.32
C MET A 446 31.85 -21.95 16.09
N GLN A 447 32.10 -23.19 15.66
CA GLN A 447 33.45 -23.65 15.28
C GLN A 447 34.00 -22.88 14.07
N VAL A 448 33.19 -22.65 13.04
CA VAL A 448 33.60 -21.89 11.85
C VAL A 448 33.91 -20.43 12.19
N LEU A 449 33.09 -19.80 13.05
CA LEU A 449 33.34 -18.43 13.51
C LEU A 449 34.61 -18.31 14.36
N LYS A 450 34.92 -19.33 15.17
CA LYS A 450 36.14 -19.35 15.97
C LYS A 450 37.39 -19.49 15.08
N ASP A 451 37.35 -20.36 14.07
CA ASP A 451 38.45 -20.56 13.10
C ASP A 451 38.68 -19.29 12.24
N GLN A 452 37.61 -18.62 11.82
CA GLN A 452 37.68 -17.33 11.10
C GLN A 452 38.32 -16.24 11.96
N ARG A 453 37.95 -16.15 13.24
CA ARG A 453 38.51 -15.16 14.17
C ARG A 453 40.01 -15.40 14.44
N GLU A 454 40.42 -16.66 14.60
CA GLU A 454 41.83 -17.02 14.77
C GLU A 454 42.64 -16.67 13.51
N ARG A 455 42.18 -17.02 12.31
CA ARG A 455 42.84 -16.65 11.04
C ARG A 455 42.98 -15.14 10.83
N VAL A 456 41.95 -14.36 11.19
CA VAL A 456 42.01 -12.89 11.10
C VAL A 456 43.01 -12.34 12.12
N SER A 457 43.06 -12.91 13.33
CA SER A 457 44.04 -12.49 14.35
C SER A 457 45.48 -12.83 13.95
N GLU A 458 45.71 -13.98 13.29
CA GLU A 458 47.01 -14.36 12.74
C GLU A 458 47.42 -13.47 11.56
N ALA A 459 46.49 -13.16 10.64
CA ALA A 459 46.75 -12.23 9.54
C ALA A 459 47.09 -10.83 10.06
N TYR A 460 46.42 -10.37 11.12
CA TYR A 460 46.72 -9.10 11.77
C TYR A 460 48.08 -9.13 12.49
N ALA A 461 48.42 -10.24 13.15
CA ALA A 461 49.73 -10.43 13.77
C ALA A 461 50.86 -10.47 12.73
N MET A 462 50.66 -11.11 11.57
CA MET A 462 51.61 -11.11 10.46
C MET A 462 51.77 -9.73 9.81
N ALA A 463 50.67 -8.99 9.62
CA ALA A 463 50.71 -7.62 9.11
C ALA A 463 51.47 -6.69 10.06
N LYS A 464 51.21 -6.80 11.36
CA LYS A 464 51.93 -6.06 12.40
C LYS A 464 53.42 -6.42 12.43
N LYS A 465 53.76 -7.71 12.26
CA LYS A 465 55.15 -8.19 12.20
C LYS A 465 55.89 -7.67 10.97
N ARG A 466 55.20 -7.56 9.82
CA ARG A 466 55.74 -6.91 8.60
C ARG A 466 55.98 -5.42 8.80
N GLN A 467 55.09 -4.72 9.51
CA GLN A 467 55.26 -3.30 9.83
C GLN A 467 56.46 -3.03 10.74
N THR A 468 56.72 -3.89 11.73
CA THR A 468 57.90 -3.77 12.61
C THR A 468 59.23 -4.09 11.90
N VAL A 469 59.23 -4.94 10.86
CA VAL A 469 60.44 -5.24 10.07
C VAL A 469 60.78 -4.10 9.10
N PHE A 470 59.78 -3.36 8.61
CA PHE A 470 60.00 -2.17 7.78
C PHE A 470 60.37 -0.92 8.59
N GLY A 471 59.88 -0.79 9.83
CA GLY A 471 60.20 0.34 10.71
C GLY A 471 61.62 0.34 11.30
N GLN A 472 62.34 -0.79 11.23
CA GLN A 472 63.73 -0.87 11.71
C GLN A 472 64.78 -0.47 10.66
N ASN A 473 64.39 -0.29 9.39
CA ASN A 473 65.32 0.10 8.31
C ASN A 473 65.35 1.61 8.02
N GLU A 474 64.50 2.42 8.67
CA GLU A 474 64.46 3.89 8.44
C GLU A 474 65.20 4.71 9.51
N GLU A 475 65.70 4.09 10.60
CA GLU A 475 66.37 4.82 11.70
C GLU A 475 67.89 4.96 11.53
N GLU A 476 68.47 4.46 10.42
CA GLU A 476 69.91 4.51 10.16
C GLU A 476 70.24 5.17 8.80
N ALA A 477 69.81 6.43 8.60
CA ALA A 477 70.32 7.22 7.48
C ALA A 477 70.23 8.76 7.71
N ILE A 478 71.43 9.34 7.91
CA ILE A 478 71.90 10.68 7.50
C ILE A 478 71.94 11.80 8.58
N PRO A 479 73.15 12.29 8.93
CA PRO A 479 73.38 13.58 9.58
C PRO A 479 73.62 14.73 8.57
N ILE A 480 73.43 15.94 9.09
CA ILE A 480 73.43 17.28 8.49
C ILE A 480 74.83 17.76 8.04
N SER A 481 74.94 18.36 6.84
CA SER A 481 75.80 19.51 6.42
C SER A 481 75.72 19.62 4.87
N ALA A 482 75.72 20.74 4.14
CA ALA A 482 76.14 22.10 4.38
C ALA A 482 75.42 23.05 3.39
N MET A 483 75.24 24.28 3.83
CA MET A 483 74.98 25.47 3.02
C MET A 483 76.31 25.95 2.43
N ASN A 484 76.46 26.07 1.10
CA ASN A 484 77.20 27.16 0.44
C ASN A 484 77.31 27.06 -1.10
N LYS A 485 77.17 28.25 -1.70
CA LYS A 485 77.40 28.70 -3.08
C LYS A 485 76.31 28.46 -4.12
#